data_AF-A0A480U0W5-F1
#
_entry.id   AF-A0A480U0W5-F1
#
_cell.length_a   1.000
_cell.length_b   1.000
_cell.length_c   1.000
_cell.angle_alpha   90.00
_cell.angle_beta   90.00
_cell.angle_gamma   90.00
#
_symmetry.space_group_name_H-M   'P 1'
#
loop_
_entity.id
_entity.type
_entity.pdbx_description
1 polymer ?
#
loop_
_entity_poly.entity_id
_entity_poly.type
_entity_poly.pdbx_seq_one_letter_code
_entity_poly.pdbx_strand_id
1 'polypeptide(L)'
;MVGLSTRRKPDEGGSGSGCLILPSIQAGRGSLYSLKATLVEPPCNDPTVCQLPISKKTLLCSFEVLDELGKHMLLRRDCGPVDTKVTDDTNETFSSFLPLLNKDPLPQDFSVKMASIFKEFVTTYNRTYDTKEEARWRMSVFANNMVRAQKIQALDTGTARYGVTKFSDLTEEEFRTIYLNPLLQEEPGRKMRLAKSVSSLPPPEWDWRKKGAVTKVKDQGMCGSCWAFSVTGNVEGQWFLKQGTLLSLSEQELLDCDKVDKGCMGGLPSNAYSAIKTLGGLETEDDYSYRGHLQTCSFNAEKAKVYINDSVELSQNEQKLAAWLAEKGPISVAINAFGMQFYRHGISHPLRPLCSPWLIDHAVLLVGYGNRSATPFWAIKNSWGTDWGEEGYYYLYRGSGACGVNIMASSAVVN
;
A
#
# COMPACT_ATOMS: atom_id res chain seq x y z
N MET A 1 4.13 17.37 -29.58
CA MET A 1 5.55 17.57 -29.91
C MET A 1 6.24 18.14 -28.68
N VAL A 2 7.02 17.33 -27.97
CA VAL A 2 7.83 17.81 -26.84
C VAL A 2 9.27 17.40 -27.15
N GLY A 3 10.13 18.39 -27.39
CA GLY A 3 11.55 18.18 -27.60
C GLY A 3 12.21 17.82 -26.27
N LEU A 4 12.85 16.66 -26.20
CA LEU A 4 13.68 16.26 -25.08
C LEU A 4 15.09 16.81 -25.30
N SER A 5 15.45 17.79 -24.47
CA SER A 5 16.78 18.39 -24.38
C SER A 5 17.82 17.35 -23.96
N THR A 6 18.86 17.16 -24.77
CA THR A 6 20.06 16.42 -24.41
C THR A 6 20.88 17.25 -23.41
N ARG A 7 20.76 16.95 -22.11
CA ARG A 7 21.73 17.48 -21.12
C ARG A 7 22.98 16.62 -21.11
N ARG A 8 24.09 17.19 -21.60
CA ARG A 8 25.47 16.70 -21.37
C ARG A 8 25.85 16.98 -19.92
N LYS A 9 26.41 16.00 -19.22
CA LYS A 9 27.32 16.26 -18.09
C LYS A 9 28.73 16.39 -18.66
N PRO A 10 29.53 17.39 -18.26
CA PRO A 10 30.95 17.43 -18.58
C PRO A 10 31.69 16.53 -17.58
N ASP A 11 32.49 15.59 -18.07
CA ASP A 11 33.95 15.70 -17.93
C ASP A 11 34.68 14.48 -18.51
N GLU A 12 35.87 14.81 -19.05
CA GLU A 12 37.00 13.98 -19.45
C GLU A 12 36.85 13.02 -20.66
N GLY A 13 37.23 13.54 -21.83
CA GLY A 13 38.01 12.78 -22.83
C GLY A 13 37.39 11.51 -23.42
N GLY A 14 36.32 11.64 -24.21
CA GLY A 14 35.82 10.54 -25.03
C GLY A 14 34.74 10.99 -26.02
N SER A 15 34.88 10.65 -27.30
CA SER A 15 33.94 11.01 -28.37
C SER A 15 32.52 10.49 -28.08
N GLY A 16 31.54 11.40 -27.98
CA GLY A 16 30.16 11.07 -27.63
C GLY A 16 29.40 10.31 -28.72
N SER A 17 28.70 9.25 -28.32
CA SER A 17 27.81 8.44 -29.17
C SER A 17 26.52 9.22 -29.52
N GLY A 18 26.12 9.21 -30.81
CA GLY A 18 24.85 9.79 -31.28
C GLY A 18 23.73 8.74 -31.32
N CYS A 19 22.55 9.08 -30.81
CA CYS A 19 21.39 8.17 -30.78
C CYS A 19 20.33 8.63 -31.79
N LEU A 20 19.91 7.75 -32.71
CA LEU A 20 18.79 7.98 -33.63
C LEU A 20 17.54 7.35 -33.02
N ILE A 21 16.58 8.19 -32.64
CA ILE A 21 15.30 7.78 -32.04
C ILE A 21 14.21 7.96 -33.10
N LEU A 22 13.57 6.87 -33.53
CA LEU A 22 12.38 6.91 -34.40
C LEU A 22 11.14 6.65 -33.52
N PRO A 23 10.35 7.67 -33.16
CA PRO A 23 9.17 7.48 -32.32
C PRO A 23 7.97 7.01 -33.15
N SER A 24 7.29 5.95 -32.71
CA SER A 24 5.88 5.72 -33.06
C SER A 24 5.04 5.90 -31.79
N ILE A 25 4.10 6.84 -31.81
CA ILE A 25 3.26 7.19 -30.66
C ILE A 25 1.82 6.71 -30.94
N GLN A 26 1.26 5.89 -30.06
CA GLN A 26 -0.18 5.77 -29.88
C GLN A 26 -0.48 6.14 -28.43
N ALA A 27 -1.29 7.18 -28.22
CA ALA A 27 -1.51 7.80 -26.92
C ALA A 27 -2.94 7.55 -26.41
N GLY A 28 -3.05 7.10 -25.17
CA GLY A 28 -4.23 7.18 -24.29
C GLY A 28 -3.78 7.47 -22.84
N ARG A 29 -4.62 8.05 -21.98
CA ARG A 29 -4.24 8.34 -20.58
C ARG A 29 -3.95 7.04 -19.83
N GLY A 30 -2.76 6.92 -19.21
CA GLY A 30 -2.27 5.70 -18.56
C GLY A 30 -1.51 4.74 -19.48
N SER A 31 -0.88 5.25 -20.55
CA SER A 31 -0.23 4.40 -21.56
C SER A 31 1.15 3.90 -21.11
N LEU A 32 1.35 2.59 -21.26
CA LEU A 32 2.65 1.96 -21.31
C LEU A 32 3.26 2.22 -22.70
N TYR A 33 4.39 2.91 -22.76
CA TYR A 33 5.09 3.16 -24.03
C TYR A 33 6.21 2.15 -24.23
N SER A 34 6.29 1.59 -25.45
CA SER A 34 7.45 0.84 -25.90
C SER A 34 8.27 1.71 -26.85
N LEU A 35 9.47 2.13 -26.43
CA LEU A 35 10.39 2.88 -27.27
C LEU A 35 11.45 1.93 -27.82
N LYS A 36 11.69 1.96 -29.14
CA LYS A 36 12.82 1.28 -29.78
C LYS A 36 13.83 2.32 -30.22
N ALA A 37 15.05 2.24 -29.71
CA ALA A 37 16.16 3.09 -30.14
C ALA A 37 17.28 2.25 -30.73
N THR A 38 17.87 2.76 -31.81
CA THR A 38 19.03 2.16 -32.45
C THR A 38 20.27 2.97 -32.08
N LEU A 39 21.17 2.36 -31.32
CA LEU A 39 22.46 2.97 -31.00
C LEU A 39 23.46 2.59 -32.10
N VAL A 40 24.08 3.61 -32.69
CA VAL A 40 25.11 3.47 -33.72
C VAL A 40 26.36 4.19 -33.23
N GLU A 41 27.52 3.53 -33.28
CA GLU A 41 28.79 4.18 -32.99
C GLU A 41 29.12 5.20 -34.10
N PRO A 42 29.61 6.41 -33.76
CA PRO A 42 29.99 7.42 -34.75
C PRO A 42 31.22 6.96 -35.56
N PRO A 43 31.37 7.42 -36.82
CA PRO A 43 32.55 7.12 -37.61
C PRO A 43 33.81 7.73 -36.98
N CYS A 44 34.87 6.92 -36.88
CA CYS A 44 36.19 7.35 -36.43
C CYS A 44 36.87 8.16 -37.54
N ASN A 45 37.10 9.46 -37.31
CA ASN A 45 37.68 10.38 -38.30
C ASN A 45 39.22 10.49 -38.22
N ASP A 46 39.89 9.70 -37.38
CA ASP A 46 41.35 9.65 -37.32
C ASP A 46 41.87 8.30 -37.86
N PRO A 47 42.47 8.29 -39.07
CA PRO A 47 42.97 7.08 -39.69
C PRO A 47 44.23 6.50 -39.02
N THR A 48 44.82 7.16 -38.02
CA THR A 48 46.00 6.65 -37.30
C THR A 48 45.69 5.85 -36.04
N VAL A 49 44.48 5.98 -35.48
CA VAL A 49 44.08 5.29 -34.23
C VAL A 49 43.19 4.07 -34.48
N CYS A 50 42.43 4.05 -35.57
CA CYS A 50 41.43 3.01 -35.84
C CYS A 50 41.95 1.95 -36.83
N GLN A 51 42.88 1.09 -36.39
CA GLN A 51 43.35 -0.08 -37.16
C GLN A 51 42.72 -1.40 -36.70
N LEU A 52 41.38 -1.52 -36.70
CA LEU A 52 40.69 -2.81 -36.66
C LEU A 52 39.37 -2.72 -37.43
N PRO A 53 38.88 -3.79 -38.08
CA PRO A 53 37.62 -3.77 -38.80
C PRO A 53 36.48 -3.65 -37.77
N ILE A 54 36.00 -2.42 -37.53
CA ILE A 54 34.91 -2.17 -36.59
C ILE A 54 33.63 -2.72 -37.22
N SER A 55 33.21 -3.91 -36.78
CA SER A 55 31.87 -4.42 -37.05
C SER A 55 30.87 -3.41 -36.50
N LYS A 56 30.03 -2.82 -37.36
CA LYS A 56 28.93 -1.94 -36.93
C LYS A 56 28.02 -2.70 -35.96
N LYS A 57 28.15 -2.48 -34.65
CA LYS A 57 27.25 -3.06 -33.66
C LYS A 57 26.01 -2.19 -33.55
N THR A 58 24.94 -2.66 -34.16
CA THR A 58 23.61 -2.08 -34.03
C THR A 58 22.94 -2.72 -32.81
N LEU A 59 22.71 -1.94 -31.76
CA LEU A 59 21.96 -2.38 -30.58
C LEU A 59 20.52 -1.88 -30.71
N LEU A 60 19.55 -2.80 -30.58
CA LEU A 60 18.15 -2.44 -30.43
C LEU A 60 17.84 -2.42 -28.94
N CYS A 61 17.48 -1.24 -28.44
CA CYS A 61 17.05 -1.08 -27.06
C CYS A 61 15.53 -0.89 -27.00
N SER A 62 14.85 -1.75 -26.23
CA SER A 62 13.44 -1.60 -25.88
C SER A 62 13.29 -1.00 -24.48
N PHE A 63 12.51 0.06 -24.37
CA PHE A 63 12.20 0.72 -23.10
C PHE A 63 10.71 0.63 -22.85
N GLU A 64 10.32 0.20 -21.65
CA GLU A 64 8.95 0.31 -21.16
C GLU A 64 8.85 1.52 -20.24
N VAL A 65 7.98 2.46 -20.57
CA VAL A 65 7.80 3.70 -19.81
C VAL A 65 6.35 3.86 -19.40
N LEU A 66 6.09 4.08 -18.11
CA LEU A 66 4.78 4.42 -17.58
C LEU A 66 4.63 5.94 -17.50
N ASP A 67 3.47 6.45 -17.94
CA ASP A 67 3.08 7.85 -17.76
C ASP A 67 1.80 7.93 -16.94
N GLU A 68 1.98 8.38 -15.69
CA GLU A 68 0.90 8.71 -14.77
C GLU A 68 1.12 10.14 -14.25
N LEU A 69 0.07 10.97 -14.34
CA LEU A 69 0.04 12.34 -13.80
C LEU A 69 1.21 13.24 -14.29
N GLY A 70 1.70 13.04 -15.53
CA GLY A 70 2.73 13.88 -16.13
C GLY A 70 4.17 13.56 -15.68
N LYS A 71 4.39 12.43 -15.01
CA LYS A 71 5.72 11.91 -14.68
C LYS A 71 6.02 10.65 -15.49
N HIS A 72 7.15 10.65 -16.20
CA HIS A 72 7.62 9.51 -16.97
C HIS A 72 8.52 8.61 -16.12
N MET A 73 8.15 7.34 -15.95
CA MET A 73 8.92 6.35 -15.18
C MET A 73 9.37 5.20 -16.07
N LEU A 74 10.68 4.95 -16.14
CA LEU A 74 11.25 3.81 -16.88
C LEU A 74 11.04 2.53 -16.05
N LEU A 75 10.24 1.61 -16.58
CA LEU A 75 9.94 0.32 -15.96
C LEU A 75 10.96 -0.75 -16.34
N ARG A 76 11.42 -0.77 -17.60
CA ARG A 76 12.32 -1.80 -18.13
C ARG A 76 13.20 -1.26 -19.25
N ARG A 77 14.47 -1.69 -19.29
CA ARG A 77 15.43 -1.39 -20.36
C ARG A 77 16.19 -2.65 -20.75
N ASP A 78 15.88 -3.18 -21.92
CA ASP A 78 16.58 -4.32 -22.50
C ASP A 78 17.28 -3.87 -23.79
N CYS A 79 18.58 -4.13 -23.91
CA CYS A 79 19.38 -3.80 -25.09
C CYS A 79 20.13 -5.05 -25.55
N GLY A 80 19.96 -5.43 -26.82
CA GLY A 80 20.63 -6.60 -27.40
C GLY A 80 21.14 -6.35 -28.82
N PRO A 81 22.15 -7.12 -29.27
CA PRO A 81 22.57 -7.14 -30.67
C PRO A 81 21.44 -7.70 -31.55
N VAL A 82 21.23 -7.11 -32.72
CA VAL A 82 20.18 -7.54 -33.66
C VAL A 82 20.65 -8.78 -34.42
N ASP A 83 20.44 -9.96 -33.84
CA ASP A 83 20.50 -11.24 -34.56
C ASP A 83 19.08 -11.78 -34.81
N THR A 84 18.83 -12.20 -36.04
CA THR A 84 17.51 -12.66 -36.51
C THR A 84 17.26 -14.12 -36.13
N LYS A 85 16.05 -14.36 -35.61
CA LYS A 85 15.35 -15.64 -35.32
C LYS A 85 15.57 -16.24 -33.93
N VAL A 86 14.51 -16.21 -33.12
CA VAL A 86 14.07 -17.36 -32.31
C VAL A 86 12.54 -17.41 -32.31
N THR A 87 12.04 -18.62 -32.55
CA THR A 87 10.65 -19.06 -32.61
C THR A 87 10.00 -19.20 -31.23
N ASP A 88 8.68 -19.05 -31.24
CA ASP A 88 7.71 -19.20 -30.15
C ASP A 88 7.65 -20.64 -29.63
N ASP A 89 7.49 -20.80 -28.32
CA ASP A 89 6.93 -22.02 -27.71
C ASP A 89 6.17 -21.68 -26.42
N THR A 90 4.96 -22.19 -26.38
CA THR A 90 3.83 -21.89 -25.49
C THR A 90 3.99 -22.34 -24.03
N ASN A 91 3.41 -21.59 -23.10
CA ASN A 91 2.75 -22.13 -21.91
C ASN A 91 1.60 -21.21 -21.48
N GLU A 92 0.37 -21.66 -21.66
CA GLU A 92 -0.85 -20.94 -21.28
C GLU A 92 -1.00 -20.86 -19.76
N THR A 93 -0.77 -19.66 -19.24
CA THR A 93 -1.33 -19.18 -17.97
C THR A 93 -1.78 -17.73 -18.18
N PHE A 94 -2.70 -17.25 -17.33
CA PHE A 94 -3.38 -15.94 -17.37
C PHE A 94 -2.50 -14.69 -17.62
N SER A 95 -1.18 -14.83 -17.62
CA SER A 95 -0.19 -13.84 -18.07
C SER A 95 -0.30 -13.45 -19.56
N SER A 96 -0.96 -14.23 -20.42
CA SER A 96 -1.04 -13.98 -21.87
C SER A 96 -1.90 -12.76 -22.28
N PHE A 97 -2.66 -12.18 -21.34
CA PHE A 97 -3.66 -11.13 -21.64
C PHE A 97 -3.20 -9.70 -21.38
N LEU A 98 -2.01 -9.48 -20.80
CA LEU A 98 -1.43 -8.15 -20.60
C LEU A 98 -1.37 -7.29 -21.89
N PRO A 99 -1.11 -7.83 -23.10
CA PRO A 99 -1.09 -7.03 -24.34
C PRO A 99 -2.49 -6.71 -24.93
N LEU A 100 -3.56 -7.34 -24.44
CA LEU A 100 -4.90 -7.26 -25.06
C LEU A 100 -5.75 -6.08 -24.57
N LEU A 101 -5.22 -5.30 -23.61
CA LEU A 101 -5.92 -4.20 -22.94
C LEU A 101 -5.79 -2.83 -23.61
N ASN A 102 -4.90 -2.69 -24.59
CA ASN A 102 -4.80 -1.47 -25.40
C ASN A 102 -5.69 -1.54 -26.66
N LYS A 103 -6.51 -2.59 -26.80
CA LYS A 103 -7.46 -2.73 -27.90
C LYS A 103 -8.87 -2.53 -27.34
N ASP A 104 -9.45 -1.37 -27.66
CA ASP A 104 -10.90 -1.24 -27.68
C ASP A 104 -11.40 -1.74 -29.05
N PRO A 105 -12.38 -2.66 -29.10
CA PRO A 105 -13.00 -3.35 -27.97
C PRO A 105 -12.15 -4.51 -27.44
N LEU A 106 -12.21 -4.73 -26.12
CA LEU A 106 -11.63 -5.90 -25.45
C LEU A 106 -12.08 -7.21 -26.14
N PRO A 107 -11.23 -8.24 -26.23
CA PRO A 107 -11.60 -9.51 -26.85
C PRO A 107 -12.87 -10.10 -26.22
N GLN A 108 -13.77 -10.62 -27.07
CA GLN A 108 -15.09 -11.12 -26.64
C GLN A 108 -15.02 -12.15 -25.51
N ASP A 109 -14.03 -13.03 -25.53
CA ASP A 109 -13.81 -14.07 -24.51
C ASP A 109 -13.42 -13.48 -23.14
N PHE A 110 -12.61 -12.42 -23.14
CA PHE A 110 -12.28 -11.67 -21.92
C PHE A 110 -13.53 -11.01 -21.33
N SER A 111 -14.38 -10.43 -22.17
CA SER A 111 -15.63 -9.78 -21.73
C SER A 111 -16.60 -10.77 -21.05
N VAL A 112 -16.77 -11.97 -21.62
CA VAL A 112 -17.66 -13.02 -21.06
C VAL A 112 -17.14 -13.52 -19.72
N LYS A 113 -15.84 -13.80 -19.61
CA LYS A 113 -15.21 -14.26 -18.37
C LYS A 113 -15.31 -13.22 -17.26
N MET A 114 -15.04 -11.95 -17.58
CA MET A 114 -15.14 -10.85 -16.62
C MET A 114 -16.58 -10.63 -16.13
N ALA A 115 -17.58 -10.80 -17.01
CA ALA A 115 -18.99 -10.77 -16.60
C ALA A 115 -19.32 -11.88 -15.59
N SER A 116 -18.79 -13.08 -15.79
CA SER A 116 -18.98 -14.20 -14.84
C SER A 116 -18.37 -13.91 -13.47
N ILE A 117 -17.11 -13.43 -13.44
CA ILE A 117 -16.42 -13.10 -12.19
C ILE A 117 -17.14 -11.94 -11.48
N PHE A 118 -17.59 -10.92 -12.22
CA PHE A 118 -18.35 -9.81 -11.65
C PHE A 118 -19.68 -10.28 -11.03
N LYS A 119 -20.40 -11.21 -11.67
CA LYS A 119 -21.63 -11.79 -11.11
C LYS A 119 -21.37 -12.54 -9.80
N GLU A 120 -20.27 -13.29 -9.73
CA GLU A 120 -19.83 -13.95 -8.50
C GLU A 120 -19.47 -12.94 -7.41
N PHE A 121 -18.73 -11.87 -7.76
CA PHE A 121 -18.43 -10.76 -6.86
C PHE A 121 -19.70 -10.12 -6.27
N VAL A 122 -20.68 -9.81 -7.13
CA VAL A 122 -21.96 -9.22 -6.72
C VAL A 122 -22.68 -10.12 -5.72
N THR A 123 -22.68 -11.44 -5.97
CA THR A 123 -23.31 -12.42 -5.08
C THR A 123 -22.55 -12.56 -3.76
N THR A 124 -21.22 -12.66 -3.83
CA THR A 124 -20.34 -12.90 -2.68
C THR A 124 -20.39 -11.75 -1.67
N TYR A 125 -20.37 -10.51 -2.16
CA TYR A 125 -20.36 -9.31 -1.31
C TYR A 125 -21.73 -8.63 -1.22
N ASN A 126 -22.80 -9.34 -1.63
CA ASN A 126 -24.18 -8.87 -1.59
C ASN A 126 -24.36 -7.45 -2.15
N ARG A 127 -23.76 -7.19 -3.32
CA ARG A 127 -23.77 -5.87 -3.94
C ARG A 127 -25.13 -5.58 -4.56
N THR A 128 -25.60 -4.36 -4.33
CA THR A 128 -26.81 -3.80 -4.95
C THR A 128 -26.45 -2.52 -5.67
N TYR A 129 -27.06 -2.31 -6.84
CA TYR A 129 -26.90 -1.10 -7.65
C TYR A 129 -28.28 -0.56 -8.00
N ASP A 130 -28.44 0.76 -7.94
CA ASP A 130 -29.75 1.41 -8.06
C ASP A 130 -30.31 1.31 -9.49
N THR A 131 -29.40 1.32 -10.47
CA THR A 131 -29.77 1.31 -11.90
C THR A 131 -28.94 0.30 -12.68
N LYS A 132 -29.45 -0.10 -13.84
CA LYS A 132 -28.70 -0.96 -14.78
C LYS A 132 -27.47 -0.24 -15.32
N GLU A 133 -27.55 1.08 -15.44
CA GLU A 133 -26.49 1.97 -15.88
C GLU A 133 -25.35 1.98 -14.86
N GLU A 134 -25.68 2.12 -13.57
CA GLU A 134 -24.70 2.00 -12.48
C GLU A 134 -24.07 0.61 -12.47
N ALA A 135 -24.86 -0.47 -12.53
CA ALA A 135 -24.33 -1.83 -12.53
C ALA A 135 -23.34 -2.06 -13.69
N ARG A 136 -23.65 -1.54 -14.89
CA ARG A 136 -22.77 -1.61 -16.06
C ARG A 136 -21.48 -0.81 -15.85
N TRP A 137 -21.57 0.36 -15.23
CA TRP A 137 -20.40 1.18 -14.91
C TRP A 137 -19.53 0.51 -13.83
N ARG A 138 -20.13 -0.01 -12.75
CA ARG A 138 -19.45 -0.77 -11.69
C ARG A 138 -18.73 -2.01 -12.24
N MET A 139 -19.31 -2.69 -13.22
CA MET A 139 -18.65 -3.78 -13.93
C MET A 139 -17.40 -3.31 -14.70
N SER A 140 -17.43 -2.11 -15.30
CA SER A 140 -16.25 -1.56 -16.00
C SER A 140 -15.14 -1.17 -15.01
N VAL A 141 -15.51 -0.56 -13.88
CA VAL A 141 -14.59 -0.26 -12.77
C VAL A 141 -13.98 -1.55 -12.23
N PHE A 142 -14.80 -2.57 -12.00
CA PHE A 142 -14.35 -3.90 -11.59
C PHE A 142 -13.34 -4.51 -12.56
N ALA A 143 -13.62 -4.44 -13.87
CA ALA A 143 -12.71 -4.98 -14.86
C ALA A 143 -11.36 -4.26 -14.88
N ASN A 144 -11.37 -2.93 -14.80
CA ASN A 144 -10.16 -2.11 -14.71
C ASN A 144 -9.36 -2.42 -13.43
N ASN A 145 -10.05 -2.64 -12.31
CA ASN A 145 -9.42 -2.99 -11.05
C ASN A 145 -8.78 -4.39 -11.08
N MET A 146 -9.39 -5.36 -11.76
CA MET A 146 -8.76 -6.68 -11.93
C MET A 146 -7.47 -6.59 -12.75
N VAL A 147 -7.42 -5.71 -13.73
CA VAL A 147 -6.18 -5.42 -14.47
C VAL A 147 -5.13 -4.78 -13.57
N ARG A 148 -5.53 -3.80 -12.75
CA ARG A 148 -4.64 -3.16 -11.78
C ARG A 148 -4.09 -4.17 -10.76
N ALA A 149 -4.94 -5.06 -10.25
CA ALA A 149 -4.53 -6.15 -9.36
C ALA A 149 -3.49 -7.08 -10.01
N GLN A 150 -3.65 -7.41 -11.30
CA GLN A 150 -2.65 -8.21 -12.03
C GLN A 150 -1.33 -7.45 -12.25
N LYS A 151 -1.39 -6.15 -12.54
CA LYS A 151 -0.17 -5.32 -12.62
C LYS A 151 0.58 -5.30 -11.28
N ILE A 152 -0.15 -5.12 -10.17
CA ILE A 152 0.44 -5.17 -8.82
C ILE A 152 1.03 -6.56 -8.57
N GLN A 153 0.30 -7.64 -8.88
CA GLN A 153 0.77 -9.01 -8.74
C GLN A 153 2.08 -9.28 -9.48
N ALA A 154 2.24 -8.73 -10.69
CA ALA A 154 3.44 -8.90 -11.51
C ALA A 154 4.64 -8.09 -11.01
N LEU A 155 4.39 -7.00 -10.26
CA LEU A 155 5.42 -6.09 -9.75
C LEU A 155 5.78 -6.34 -8.28
N ASP A 156 4.90 -6.95 -7.50
CA ASP A 156 5.19 -7.35 -6.12
C ASP A 156 6.28 -8.43 -6.09
N THR A 157 7.31 -8.19 -5.28
CA THR A 157 8.48 -9.09 -5.19
C THR A 157 8.37 -10.08 -4.04
N GLY A 158 7.23 -10.10 -3.34
CA GLY A 158 6.93 -10.98 -2.24
C GLY A 158 6.17 -12.22 -2.68
N THR A 159 5.40 -12.77 -1.75
CA THR A 159 4.54 -13.95 -1.98
C THR A 159 3.07 -13.59 -2.01
N ALA A 160 2.73 -12.29 -2.01
CA ALA A 160 1.36 -11.83 -1.99
C ALA A 160 0.57 -12.26 -3.22
N ARG A 161 -0.71 -12.54 -2.98
CA ARG A 161 -1.74 -12.77 -3.98
C ARG A 161 -2.74 -11.63 -3.95
N TYR A 162 -3.02 -11.10 -5.13
CA TYR A 162 -3.97 -10.03 -5.36
C TYR A 162 -5.15 -10.54 -6.19
N GLY A 163 -6.34 -10.01 -5.94
CA GLY A 163 -7.54 -10.41 -6.66
C GLY A 163 -8.79 -9.73 -6.14
N VAL A 164 -9.92 -10.42 -6.29
CA VAL A 164 -11.24 -9.90 -5.94
C VAL A 164 -11.39 -9.74 -4.42
N THR A 165 -11.60 -8.51 -3.99
CA THR A 165 -11.98 -8.10 -2.63
C THR A 165 -13.32 -7.38 -2.66
N LYS A 166 -13.91 -7.09 -1.50
CA LYS A 166 -15.12 -6.27 -1.42
C LYS A 166 -14.95 -4.92 -2.11
N PHE A 167 -13.73 -4.37 -2.20
CA PHE A 167 -13.47 -3.05 -2.79
C PHE A 167 -13.29 -3.06 -4.32
N SER A 168 -13.52 -4.19 -4.98
CA SER A 168 -13.15 -4.37 -6.38
C SER A 168 -13.99 -3.56 -7.36
N ASP A 169 -15.17 -3.09 -6.99
CA ASP A 169 -16.03 -2.22 -7.82
C ASP A 169 -15.92 -0.73 -7.49
N LEU A 170 -14.97 -0.33 -6.65
CA LEU A 170 -14.70 1.05 -6.29
C LEU A 170 -13.61 1.66 -7.16
N THR A 171 -13.78 2.90 -7.59
CA THR A 171 -12.67 3.64 -8.21
C THR A 171 -11.56 3.92 -7.20
N GLU A 172 -10.39 4.31 -7.68
CA GLU A 172 -9.28 4.69 -6.80
C GLU A 172 -9.64 5.88 -5.92
N GLU A 173 -10.34 6.87 -6.48
CA GLU A 173 -10.79 8.06 -5.77
C GLU A 173 -11.83 7.72 -4.71
N GLU A 174 -12.80 6.84 -5.01
CA GLU A 174 -13.77 6.36 -4.03
C GLU A 174 -13.07 5.62 -2.90
N PHE A 175 -12.18 4.68 -3.23
CA PHE A 175 -11.44 3.90 -2.24
C PHE A 175 -10.61 4.80 -1.31
N ARG A 176 -9.84 5.73 -1.90
CA ARG A 176 -9.00 6.67 -1.16
C ARG A 176 -9.81 7.64 -0.30
N THR A 177 -10.95 8.11 -0.79
CA THR A 177 -11.76 9.10 -0.04
C THR A 177 -12.55 8.46 1.09
N ILE A 178 -13.01 7.22 0.91
CA ILE A 178 -13.93 6.56 1.83
C ILE A 178 -13.19 5.73 2.90
N TYR A 179 -12.13 5.03 2.52
CA TYR A 179 -11.49 4.02 3.38
C TYR A 179 -10.10 4.41 3.88
N LEU A 180 -9.46 5.40 3.24
CA LEU A 180 -8.13 5.89 3.60
C LEU A 180 -8.22 7.25 4.30
N ASN A 181 -7.06 7.79 4.67
CA ASN A 181 -6.89 9.00 5.46
C ASN A 181 -5.70 9.81 4.93
N PRO A 182 -5.92 10.72 3.97
CA PRO A 182 -4.85 11.54 3.40
C PRO A 182 -4.20 12.52 4.40
N LEU A 183 -4.86 12.83 5.53
CA LEU A 183 -4.33 13.77 6.54
C LEU A 183 -3.03 13.26 7.19
N LEU A 184 -2.80 11.94 7.18
CA LEU A 184 -1.56 11.31 7.67
C LEU A 184 -0.30 11.84 6.97
N GLN A 185 -0.42 12.28 5.72
CA GLN A 185 0.67 12.88 4.97
C GLN A 185 0.71 14.42 5.12
N GLU A 186 -0.45 15.05 5.27
CA GLU A 186 -0.62 16.50 5.07
C GLU A 186 -0.44 17.31 6.35
N GLU A 187 -0.81 16.76 7.51
CA GLU A 187 -0.93 17.52 8.75
C GLU A 187 0.18 17.16 9.76
N PRO A 188 0.91 18.15 10.30
CA PRO A 188 1.83 17.88 11.40
C PRO A 188 1.02 17.60 12.67
N GLY A 189 0.95 16.34 13.08
CA GLY A 189 0.27 15.95 14.31
C GLY A 189 0.93 16.49 15.58
N ARG A 190 0.29 16.26 16.73
CA ARG A 190 0.89 16.60 18.03
C ARG A 190 2.24 15.91 18.20
N LYS A 191 3.25 16.67 18.62
CA LYS A 191 4.58 16.13 18.92
C LYS A 191 4.49 15.18 20.10
N MET A 192 4.90 13.94 19.90
CA MET A 192 5.08 12.96 20.95
C MET A 192 6.55 12.93 21.38
N ARG A 193 6.81 12.53 22.62
CA ARG A 193 8.19 12.28 23.05
C ARG A 193 8.68 10.99 22.39
N LEU A 194 9.97 10.92 22.08
CA LEU A 194 10.58 9.66 21.67
C LEU A 194 10.62 8.69 22.86
N ALA A 195 10.19 7.45 22.62
CA ALA A 195 10.28 6.36 23.57
C ALA A 195 11.73 6.08 24.00
N LYS A 196 11.91 5.64 25.25
CA LYS A 196 13.20 5.10 25.71
C LYS A 196 13.54 3.86 24.87
N SER A 197 14.77 3.77 24.40
CA SER A 197 15.20 2.63 23.59
C SER A 197 15.07 1.33 24.38
N VAL A 198 14.47 0.32 23.76
CA VAL A 198 14.62 -1.07 24.17
C VAL A 198 16.03 -1.52 23.77
N SER A 199 16.73 -2.20 24.68
CA SER A 199 18.12 -2.65 24.49
C SER A 199 18.21 -4.14 24.11
N SER A 200 17.14 -4.92 24.30
CA SER A 200 17.12 -6.34 23.96
C SER A 200 17.05 -6.55 22.44
N LEU A 201 17.69 -7.61 21.97
CA LEU A 201 17.45 -8.12 20.63
C LEU A 201 16.02 -8.68 20.56
N PRO A 202 15.27 -8.40 19.47
CA PRO A 202 13.96 -9.01 19.29
C PRO A 202 14.10 -10.54 19.16
N PRO A 203 13.18 -11.34 19.71
CA PRO A 203 13.08 -12.76 19.37
C PRO A 203 12.89 -12.94 17.84
N PRO A 204 13.12 -14.14 17.28
CA PRO A 204 12.98 -14.35 15.84
C PRO A 204 11.55 -14.13 15.31
N GLU A 205 10.55 -14.43 16.15
CA GLU A 205 9.13 -14.26 15.86
C GLU A 205 8.38 -13.81 17.12
N TRP A 206 7.30 -13.06 16.91
CA TRP A 206 6.39 -12.65 17.98
C TRP A 206 5.00 -12.40 17.43
N ASP A 207 3.97 -12.82 18.16
CA ASP A 207 2.58 -12.64 17.73
C ASP A 207 1.68 -12.40 18.95
N TRP A 208 1.19 -11.16 19.09
CA TRP A 208 0.32 -10.78 20.21
C TRP A 208 -1.08 -11.39 20.13
N ARG A 209 -1.51 -11.85 18.96
CA ARG A 209 -2.79 -12.56 18.80
C ARG A 209 -2.79 -13.86 19.60
N LYS A 210 -1.66 -14.57 19.60
CA LYS A 210 -1.44 -15.81 20.36
C LYS A 210 -1.23 -15.57 21.86
N LYS A 211 -1.05 -14.32 22.27
CA LYS A 211 -0.73 -13.90 23.65
C LYS A 211 -1.87 -13.13 24.31
N GLY A 212 -3.00 -12.97 23.64
CA GLY A 212 -4.21 -12.35 24.19
C GLY A 212 -4.22 -10.81 24.20
N ALA A 213 -3.27 -10.14 23.55
CA ALA A 213 -3.21 -8.67 23.53
C ALA A 213 -3.85 -8.03 22.29
N VAL A 214 -4.68 -8.77 21.56
CA VAL A 214 -5.30 -8.30 20.30
C VAL A 214 -6.76 -8.75 20.28
N THR A 215 -7.68 -7.78 20.20
CA THR A 215 -9.12 -8.02 20.03
C THR A 215 -9.45 -8.56 18.63
N LYS A 216 -10.70 -8.97 18.41
CA LYS A 216 -11.18 -9.38 17.08
C LYS A 216 -11.01 -8.24 16.05
N VAL A 217 -10.87 -8.60 14.77
CA VAL A 217 -10.87 -7.62 13.68
C VAL A 217 -12.25 -6.95 13.63
N LYS A 218 -12.23 -5.62 13.46
CA LYS A 218 -13.42 -4.78 13.31
C LYS A 218 -13.52 -4.25 11.88
N ASP A 219 -14.61 -3.55 11.55
CA ASP A 219 -14.83 -2.93 10.24
C ASP A 219 -15.20 -1.45 10.40
N GLN A 220 -14.37 -0.57 9.85
CA GLN A 220 -14.60 0.88 9.82
C GLN A 220 -15.73 1.27 8.86
N GLY A 221 -16.14 0.37 7.97
CA GLY A 221 -17.14 0.67 6.95
C GLY A 221 -16.76 1.85 6.06
N MET A 222 -17.76 2.62 5.61
CA MET A 222 -17.56 3.76 4.69
C MET A 222 -17.16 5.04 5.42
N CYS A 223 -16.12 4.97 6.26
CA CYS A 223 -15.66 6.08 7.08
C CYS A 223 -14.13 6.05 7.19
N GLY A 224 -13.44 7.17 6.91
CA GLY A 224 -11.98 7.34 6.99
C GLY A 224 -11.44 7.40 8.43
N SER A 225 -11.84 6.44 9.26
CA SER A 225 -11.58 6.40 10.70
C SER A 225 -10.49 5.40 11.12
N CYS A 226 -9.68 4.91 10.17
CA CYS A 226 -8.57 3.99 10.43
C CYS A 226 -7.64 4.46 11.57
N TRP A 227 -7.48 5.78 11.73
CA TRP A 227 -6.71 6.41 12.80
C TRP A 227 -7.24 6.05 14.19
N ALA A 228 -8.57 6.04 14.38
CA ALA A 228 -9.22 5.67 15.61
C ALA A 228 -9.01 4.19 15.90
N PHE A 229 -9.26 3.30 14.91
CA PHE A 229 -9.05 1.85 15.04
C PHE A 229 -7.59 1.47 15.36
N SER A 230 -6.63 2.18 14.76
CA SER A 230 -5.21 1.95 15.01
C SER A 230 -4.83 2.30 16.46
N VAL A 231 -5.38 3.40 16.97
CA VAL A 231 -5.13 3.87 18.34
C VAL A 231 -5.88 3.06 19.39
N THR A 232 -7.18 2.79 19.21
CA THR A 232 -7.93 1.93 20.12
C THR A 232 -7.28 0.56 20.21
N GLY A 233 -6.94 -0.06 19.08
CA GLY A 233 -6.23 -1.35 19.07
C GLY A 233 -4.89 -1.33 19.80
N ASN A 234 -4.15 -0.21 19.77
CA ASN A 234 -2.94 -0.07 20.58
C ASN A 234 -3.27 0.04 22.07
N VAL A 235 -4.24 0.87 22.45
CA VAL A 235 -4.66 1.05 23.85
C VAL A 235 -5.21 -0.24 24.44
N GLU A 236 -6.00 -1.01 23.69
CA GLU A 236 -6.46 -2.35 24.07
C GLU A 236 -5.29 -3.26 24.43
N GLY A 237 -4.26 -3.30 23.58
CA GLY A 237 -3.04 -4.06 23.83
C GLY A 237 -2.28 -3.57 25.05
N GLN A 238 -2.02 -2.26 25.15
CA GLN A 238 -1.30 -1.68 26.30
C GLN A 238 -2.03 -1.93 27.62
N TRP A 239 -3.36 -1.79 27.61
CA TRP A 239 -4.18 -2.06 28.78
C TRP A 239 -4.14 -3.54 29.18
N PHE A 240 -4.24 -4.46 28.22
CA PHE A 240 -4.08 -5.89 28.49
C PHE A 240 -2.71 -6.22 29.10
N LEU A 241 -1.62 -5.68 28.55
CA LEU A 241 -0.28 -5.90 29.10
C LEU A 241 -0.16 -5.39 30.54
N LYS A 242 -0.86 -4.31 30.88
CA LYS A 242 -0.76 -3.67 32.20
C LYS A 242 -1.68 -4.28 33.25
N GLN A 243 -2.93 -4.54 32.88
CA GLN A 243 -4.01 -4.92 33.79
C GLN A 243 -4.39 -6.41 33.66
N GLY A 244 -3.90 -7.10 32.64
CA GLY A 244 -4.19 -8.52 32.37
C GLY A 244 -5.58 -8.81 31.78
N THR A 245 -6.37 -7.76 31.51
CA THR A 245 -7.73 -7.90 30.94
C THR A 245 -7.80 -7.23 29.58
N LEU A 246 -8.21 -8.00 28.56
CA LEU A 246 -8.40 -7.49 27.21
C LEU A 246 -9.83 -6.96 27.09
N LEU A 247 -9.97 -5.69 26.75
CA LEU A 247 -11.26 -5.03 26.52
C LEU A 247 -11.33 -4.61 25.05
N SER A 248 -12.52 -4.62 24.48
CA SER A 248 -12.80 -3.99 23.18
C SER A 248 -13.23 -2.56 23.45
N LEU A 249 -12.54 -1.57 22.90
CA LEU A 249 -12.74 -0.14 23.18
C LEU A 249 -13.48 0.56 22.05
N SER A 250 -14.18 1.65 22.37
CA SER A 250 -14.97 2.41 21.40
C SER A 250 -14.09 3.25 20.46
N GLU A 251 -14.12 2.96 19.16
CA GLU A 251 -13.62 3.92 18.17
C GLU A 251 -14.55 5.12 18.02
N GLN A 252 -15.87 4.91 18.16
CA GLN A 252 -16.88 5.94 17.96
C GLN A 252 -16.70 7.13 18.89
N GLU A 253 -16.27 6.88 20.13
CA GLU A 253 -15.96 7.93 21.08
C GLU A 253 -14.86 8.87 20.56
N LEU A 254 -13.83 8.33 19.88
CA LEU A 254 -12.82 9.17 19.23
C LEU A 254 -13.38 9.94 18.04
N LEU A 255 -14.25 9.30 17.22
CA LEU A 255 -14.90 9.99 16.10
C LEU A 255 -15.72 11.18 16.59
N ASP A 256 -16.47 11.02 17.68
CA ASP A 256 -17.44 12.00 18.14
C ASP A 256 -16.85 13.06 19.07
N CYS A 257 -15.87 12.67 19.90
CA CYS A 257 -15.39 13.49 21.01
C CYS A 257 -13.99 14.09 20.78
N ASP A 258 -13.20 13.61 19.82
CA ASP A 258 -11.98 14.29 19.40
C ASP A 258 -12.33 15.60 18.67
N LYS A 259 -11.94 16.72 19.27
CA LYS A 259 -12.21 18.07 18.74
C LYS A 259 -11.14 18.58 17.79
N VAL A 260 -10.07 17.81 17.58
CA VAL A 260 -8.92 18.17 16.73
C VAL A 260 -8.98 17.45 15.40
N ASP A 261 -9.24 16.14 15.43
CA ASP A 261 -9.40 15.33 14.23
C ASP A 261 -10.78 15.55 13.57
N LYS A 262 -10.94 15.01 12.35
CA LYS A 262 -12.08 15.32 11.47
C LYS A 262 -13.05 14.14 11.32
N GLY A 263 -13.13 13.27 12.33
CA GLY A 263 -13.99 12.09 12.34
C GLY A 263 -13.74 11.19 11.13
N CYS A 264 -14.76 10.99 10.29
CA CYS A 264 -14.66 10.19 9.05
C CYS A 264 -13.87 10.84 7.92
N MET A 265 -13.52 12.13 8.01
CA MET A 265 -12.64 12.79 7.04
C MET A 265 -11.15 12.59 7.35
N GLY A 266 -10.83 11.84 8.39
CA GLY A 266 -9.46 11.52 8.80
C GLY A 266 -9.06 12.11 10.14
N GLY A 267 -7.92 11.66 10.63
CA GLY A 267 -7.34 12.04 11.92
C GLY A 267 -5.93 11.50 12.10
N LEU A 268 -5.26 11.88 13.19
CA LEU A 268 -3.88 11.49 13.44
C LEU A 268 -3.76 10.69 14.73
N PRO A 269 -3.01 9.57 14.76
CA PRO A 269 -2.83 8.80 15.99
C PRO A 269 -2.37 9.62 17.20
N SER A 270 -1.52 10.63 16.98
CA SER A 270 -1.05 11.51 18.06
C SER A 270 -2.13 12.42 18.64
N ASN A 271 -3.08 12.87 17.81
CA ASN A 271 -4.24 13.64 18.26
C ASN A 271 -5.20 12.76 19.05
N ALA A 272 -5.51 11.57 18.52
CA ALA A 272 -6.34 10.58 19.19
C ALA A 272 -5.84 10.20 20.59
N TYR A 273 -4.53 9.90 20.76
CA TYR A 273 -3.98 9.67 22.10
C TYR A 273 -4.18 10.88 23.03
N SER A 274 -3.96 12.09 22.51
CA SER A 274 -4.19 13.32 23.28
C SER A 274 -5.66 13.50 23.65
N ALA A 275 -6.60 13.09 22.79
CA ALA A 275 -8.03 13.12 23.05
C ALA A 275 -8.40 12.14 24.17
N ILE A 276 -7.96 10.89 24.11
CA ILE A 276 -8.18 9.88 25.18
C ILE A 276 -7.70 10.40 26.53
N LYS A 277 -6.49 10.96 26.57
CA LYS A 277 -5.92 11.54 27.78
C LYS A 277 -6.75 12.72 28.32
N THR A 278 -7.31 13.53 27.43
CA THR A 278 -8.12 14.71 27.79
C THR A 278 -9.51 14.32 28.26
N LEU A 279 -10.12 13.31 27.63
CA LEU A 279 -11.39 12.71 28.05
C LEU A 279 -11.26 12.01 29.41
N GLY A 280 -10.06 11.52 29.73
CA GLY A 280 -9.78 10.78 30.95
C GLY A 280 -9.98 9.27 30.80
N GLY A 281 -10.25 8.80 29.58
CA GLY A 281 -10.40 7.38 29.29
C GLY A 281 -11.13 7.09 27.98
N LEU A 282 -11.52 5.83 27.82
CA LEU A 282 -12.44 5.37 26.78
C LEU A 282 -13.46 4.40 27.40
N GLU A 283 -14.68 4.42 26.88
CA GLU A 283 -15.71 3.40 27.10
C GLU A 283 -15.42 2.12 26.28
N THR A 284 -16.14 1.04 26.59
CA THR A 284 -16.08 -0.18 25.78
C THR A 284 -16.87 -0.04 24.49
N GLU A 285 -16.58 -0.89 23.52
CA GLU A 285 -17.36 -1.01 22.28
C GLU A 285 -18.85 -1.30 22.56
N ASP A 286 -19.16 -2.05 23.62
CA ASP A 286 -20.54 -2.38 23.98
C ASP A 286 -21.27 -1.18 24.61
N ASP A 287 -20.55 -0.35 25.38
CA ASP A 287 -21.12 0.84 26.02
C ASP A 287 -21.30 2.03 25.05
N TYR A 288 -20.39 2.16 24.07
CA TYR A 288 -20.41 3.20 23.02
C TYR A 288 -20.07 2.59 21.65
N SER A 289 -21.05 1.95 21.01
CA SER A 289 -20.83 1.16 19.79
C SER A 289 -20.58 1.97 18.53
N TYR A 290 -19.74 1.43 17.66
CA TYR A 290 -19.41 1.99 16.36
C TYR A 290 -20.60 2.14 15.41
N ARG A 291 -20.74 3.34 14.84
CA ARG A 291 -21.80 3.73 13.90
C ARG A 291 -21.28 4.10 12.51
N GLY A 292 -19.97 4.31 12.36
CA GLY A 292 -19.36 4.60 11.06
C GLY A 292 -19.72 5.96 10.47
N HIS A 293 -20.12 6.92 11.31
CA HIS A 293 -20.33 8.32 10.94
C HIS A 293 -20.23 9.19 12.19
N LEU A 294 -19.94 10.48 12.01
CA LEU A 294 -19.86 11.44 13.11
C LEU A 294 -21.22 11.62 13.77
N GLN A 295 -21.26 11.52 15.09
CA GLN A 295 -22.41 11.83 15.93
C GLN A 295 -22.06 12.90 16.97
N THR A 296 -23.03 13.25 17.82
CA THR A 296 -22.76 14.13 18.96
C THR A 296 -22.05 13.35 20.06
N CYS A 297 -20.91 13.86 20.52
CA CYS A 297 -20.16 13.29 21.64
C CYS A 297 -21.06 13.04 22.85
N SER A 298 -21.20 11.76 23.21
CA SER A 298 -22.03 11.29 24.32
C SER A 298 -21.20 10.59 25.40
N PHE A 299 -19.89 10.88 25.46
CA PHE A 299 -18.96 10.27 26.40
C PHE A 299 -19.41 10.43 27.86
N ASN A 300 -19.36 9.33 28.60
CA ASN A 300 -19.61 9.32 30.04
C ASN A 300 -18.37 8.83 30.81
N ALA A 301 -17.75 9.75 31.56
CA ALA A 301 -16.59 9.46 32.39
C ALA A 301 -16.82 8.35 33.44
N GLU A 302 -18.05 8.14 33.92
CA GLU A 302 -18.39 7.05 34.85
C GLU A 302 -18.36 5.66 34.20
N LYS A 303 -18.49 5.61 32.86
CA LYS A 303 -18.45 4.37 32.08
C LYS A 303 -17.07 4.07 31.50
N ALA A 304 -16.14 5.05 31.51
CA ALA A 304 -14.77 4.85 31.05
C ALA A 304 -14.13 3.64 31.77
N LYS A 305 -13.58 2.71 30.99
CA LYS A 305 -12.96 1.47 31.52
C LYS A 305 -11.45 1.46 31.47
N VAL A 306 -10.86 2.35 30.67
CA VAL A 306 -9.41 2.45 30.48
C VAL A 306 -8.97 3.90 30.53
N TYR A 307 -7.68 4.11 30.73
CA TYR A 307 -7.03 5.41 30.59
C TYR A 307 -5.61 5.23 30.02
N ILE A 308 -5.03 6.33 29.54
CA ILE A 308 -3.60 6.39 29.19
C ILE A 308 -2.94 7.54 29.95
N ASN A 309 -1.69 7.36 30.35
CA ASN A 309 -0.91 8.40 31.03
C ASN A 309 -0.25 9.34 30.01
N ASP A 310 0.19 8.80 28.88
CA ASP A 310 0.82 9.54 27.79
C ASP A 310 0.85 8.72 26.50
N SER A 311 1.45 9.28 25.46
CA SER A 311 1.85 8.54 24.26
C SER A 311 3.29 8.85 23.86
N VAL A 312 3.89 7.93 23.11
CA VAL A 312 5.28 8.00 22.65
C VAL A 312 5.38 7.71 21.16
N GLU A 313 6.28 8.41 20.49
CA GLU A 313 6.77 8.04 19.17
C GLU A 313 7.87 6.99 19.31
N LEU A 314 7.94 6.05 18.38
CA LEU A 314 8.89 4.94 18.41
C LEU A 314 10.02 5.14 17.39
N SER A 315 11.07 4.34 17.54
CA SER A 315 12.19 4.38 16.62
C SER A 315 11.77 3.94 15.21
N GLN A 316 12.24 4.67 14.20
CA GLN A 316 12.11 4.27 12.79
C GLN A 316 13.04 3.12 12.40
N ASN A 317 13.85 2.58 13.32
CA ASN A 317 14.65 1.39 13.05
C ASN A 317 13.79 0.13 13.27
N GLU A 318 13.56 -0.65 12.22
CA GLU A 318 12.69 -1.83 12.27
C GLU A 318 13.14 -2.91 13.27
N GLN A 319 14.44 -3.04 13.56
CA GLN A 319 14.91 -3.98 14.60
C GLN A 319 14.51 -3.49 15.99
N LYS A 320 14.66 -2.19 16.25
CA LYS A 320 14.19 -1.58 17.51
C LYS A 320 12.68 -1.60 17.62
N LEU A 321 11.97 -1.44 16.50
CA LEU A 321 10.52 -1.55 16.44
C LEU A 321 10.04 -2.97 16.76
N ALA A 322 10.72 -4.00 16.23
CA ALA A 322 10.45 -5.40 16.55
C ALA A 322 10.71 -5.71 18.04
N ALA A 323 11.79 -5.15 18.60
CA ALA A 323 12.13 -5.32 20.01
C ALA A 323 11.07 -4.65 20.91
N TRP A 324 10.66 -3.42 20.58
CA TRP A 324 9.56 -2.73 21.25
C TRP A 324 8.28 -3.54 21.16
N LEU A 325 7.91 -4.03 19.97
CA LEU A 325 6.69 -4.81 19.81
C LEU A 325 6.69 -6.03 20.71
N ALA A 326 7.78 -6.78 20.76
CA ALA A 326 7.87 -7.98 21.59
C ALA A 326 7.81 -7.68 23.10
N GLU A 327 8.47 -6.62 23.56
CA GLU A 327 8.55 -6.29 24.99
C GLU A 327 7.35 -5.47 25.50
N LYS A 328 6.81 -4.58 24.66
CA LYS A 328 5.87 -3.52 25.08
C LYS A 328 4.49 -3.63 24.45
N GLY A 329 4.22 -4.56 23.54
CA GLY A 329 2.86 -4.76 23.01
C GLY A 329 2.68 -4.32 21.56
N PRO A 330 1.43 -4.45 21.03
CA PRO A 330 1.06 -3.96 19.70
C PRO A 330 1.35 -2.47 19.50
N ILE A 331 1.61 -2.05 18.26
CA ILE A 331 2.04 -0.69 17.91
C ILE A 331 1.09 -0.09 16.89
N SER A 332 0.61 1.14 17.11
CA SER A 332 -0.09 1.91 16.09
C SER A 332 0.93 2.40 15.06
N VAL A 333 0.76 1.99 13.80
CA VAL A 333 1.62 2.42 12.68
C VAL A 333 0.76 3.02 11.58
N ALA A 334 1.40 3.73 10.64
CA ALA A 334 0.76 4.13 9.42
C ALA A 334 1.58 3.67 8.21
N ILE A 335 0.90 3.34 7.13
CA ILE A 335 1.46 2.81 5.90
C ILE A 335 0.83 3.50 4.70
N ASN A 336 1.55 3.48 3.59
CA ASN A 336 0.95 3.66 2.28
C ASN A 336 0.13 2.40 1.95
N ALA A 337 -1.18 2.53 1.78
CA ALA A 337 -2.08 1.41 1.49
C ALA A 337 -2.15 1.04 0.00
N PHE A 338 -1.18 1.47 -0.81
CA PHE A 338 -1.11 1.12 -2.22
C PHE A 338 -1.18 -0.40 -2.42
N GLY A 339 -2.13 -0.82 -3.26
CA GLY A 339 -2.37 -2.22 -3.59
C GLY A 339 -3.11 -3.04 -2.52
N MET A 340 -3.30 -2.51 -1.30
CA MET A 340 -4.11 -3.18 -0.27
C MET A 340 -5.57 -3.36 -0.70
N GLN A 341 -6.08 -2.48 -1.58
CA GLN A 341 -7.43 -2.62 -2.16
C GLN A 341 -7.68 -4.02 -2.71
N PHE A 342 -6.65 -4.71 -3.25
CA PHE A 342 -6.78 -6.01 -3.91
C PHE A 342 -6.08 -7.15 -3.16
N TYR A 343 -5.48 -6.90 -2.00
CA TYR A 343 -4.73 -7.92 -1.27
C TYR A 343 -5.65 -9.05 -0.78
N ARG A 344 -5.21 -10.31 -0.95
CA ARG A 344 -5.91 -11.51 -0.47
C ARG A 344 -5.12 -12.26 0.58
N HIS A 345 -3.86 -12.62 0.28
CA HIS A 345 -3.00 -13.34 1.23
C HIS A 345 -1.54 -13.31 0.78
N GLY A 346 -0.63 -13.88 1.58
CA GLY A 346 0.81 -13.91 1.33
C GLY A 346 1.53 -12.66 1.82
N ILE A 347 2.85 -12.59 1.66
CA ILE A 347 3.64 -11.44 2.13
C ILE A 347 3.82 -10.46 0.99
N SER A 348 3.26 -9.25 1.11
CA SER A 348 3.43 -8.20 0.11
C SER A 348 4.80 -7.55 0.26
N HIS A 349 5.48 -7.38 -0.87
CA HIS A 349 6.73 -6.63 -0.98
C HIS A 349 6.69 -5.76 -2.24
N PRO A 350 5.92 -4.66 -2.20
CA PRO A 350 5.75 -3.79 -3.35
C PRO A 350 7.03 -2.98 -3.56
N LEU A 351 7.32 -2.65 -4.82
CA LEU A 351 8.44 -1.77 -5.13
C LEU A 351 8.26 -0.40 -4.47
N ARG A 352 9.34 0.18 -3.97
CA ARG A 352 9.33 1.45 -3.24
C ARG A 352 8.61 2.60 -3.98
N PRO A 353 8.69 2.76 -5.32
CA PRO A 353 7.92 3.80 -6.02
C PRO A 353 6.41 3.60 -5.96
N LEU A 354 5.94 2.35 -5.91
CA LEU A 354 4.51 2.01 -5.83
C LEU A 354 3.98 2.23 -4.41
N CYS A 355 4.77 1.85 -3.41
CA CYS A 355 4.42 2.01 -1.99
C CYS A 355 5.40 2.98 -1.31
N SER A 356 5.35 4.24 -1.73
CA SER A 356 6.27 5.28 -1.26
C SER A 356 6.11 5.51 0.24
N PRO A 357 7.19 5.46 1.04
CA PRO A 357 7.17 5.78 2.47
C PRO A 357 6.73 7.21 2.82
N TRP A 358 6.63 8.09 1.83
CA TRP A 358 6.24 9.49 1.99
C TRP A 358 4.77 9.77 1.64
N LEU A 359 4.06 8.77 1.13
CA LEU A 359 2.65 8.86 0.73
C LEU A 359 1.81 7.95 1.63
N ILE A 360 1.96 8.12 2.95
CA ILE A 360 1.24 7.32 3.94
C ILE A 360 -0.19 7.86 4.06
N ASP A 361 -1.15 6.95 3.95
CA ASP A 361 -2.58 7.29 3.87
C ASP A 361 -3.46 6.31 4.66
N HIS A 362 -2.90 5.36 5.41
CA HIS A 362 -3.68 4.41 6.20
C HIS A 362 -3.04 4.10 7.54
N ALA A 363 -3.82 4.10 8.60
CA ALA A 363 -3.38 3.75 9.95
C ALA A 363 -3.84 2.34 10.32
N VAL A 364 -2.94 1.54 10.86
CA VAL A 364 -3.13 0.11 11.12
C VAL A 364 -2.37 -0.32 12.37
N LEU A 365 -2.75 -1.46 12.95
CA LEU A 365 -2.12 -1.97 14.16
C LEU A 365 -1.09 -3.07 13.83
N LEU A 366 0.16 -2.84 14.16
CA LEU A 366 1.23 -3.83 14.07
C LEU A 366 1.16 -4.77 15.29
N VAL A 367 0.89 -6.05 15.06
CA VAL A 367 0.60 -7.02 16.13
C VAL A 367 1.63 -8.15 16.26
N GLY A 368 2.53 -8.28 15.29
CA GLY A 368 3.52 -9.33 15.29
C GLY A 368 4.49 -9.27 14.12
N TYR A 369 5.41 -10.22 14.10
CA TYR A 369 6.35 -10.46 13.02
C TYR A 369 6.86 -11.89 13.06
N GLY A 370 7.43 -12.34 11.96
CA GLY A 370 8.06 -13.65 11.86
C GLY A 370 8.66 -13.87 10.48
N ASN A 371 8.79 -15.13 10.08
CA ASN A 371 9.23 -15.55 8.75
C ASN A 371 8.27 -16.60 8.19
N ARG A 372 7.89 -16.51 6.91
CA ARG A 372 7.25 -17.62 6.16
C ARG A 372 8.19 -18.05 5.04
N SER A 373 8.66 -19.30 5.06
CA SER A 373 9.57 -19.86 4.05
C SER A 373 10.76 -18.93 3.72
N ALA A 374 11.42 -18.42 4.77
CA ALA A 374 12.53 -17.46 4.73
C ALA A 374 12.19 -15.99 4.38
N THR A 375 10.93 -15.65 4.06
CA THR A 375 10.52 -14.26 3.86
C THR A 375 10.09 -13.62 5.19
N PRO A 376 10.80 -12.59 5.69
CA PRO A 376 10.42 -11.89 6.91
C PRO A 376 9.18 -11.02 6.70
N PHE A 377 8.29 -11.01 7.69
CA PHE A 377 7.06 -10.24 7.63
C PHE A 377 6.76 -9.49 8.92
N TRP A 378 5.98 -8.44 8.77
CA TRP A 378 5.13 -7.80 9.77
C TRP A 378 3.71 -8.35 9.65
N ALA A 379 3.09 -8.70 10.78
CA ALA A 379 1.67 -9.03 10.87
C ALA A 379 0.91 -7.78 11.32
N ILE A 380 -0.01 -7.33 10.47
CA ILE A 380 -0.72 -6.06 10.63
C ILE A 380 -2.22 -6.36 10.70
N LYS A 381 -2.87 -5.93 11.77
CA LYS A 381 -4.34 -5.96 11.91
C LYS A 381 -4.92 -4.76 11.17
N ASN A 382 -5.81 -5.02 10.22
CA ASN A 382 -6.54 -3.99 9.49
C ASN A 382 -7.92 -3.74 10.11
N SER A 383 -8.60 -2.69 9.65
CA SER A 383 -9.93 -2.26 10.10
C SER A 383 -10.99 -2.40 9.01
N TRP A 384 -10.83 -3.36 8.10
CA TRP A 384 -11.71 -3.58 6.95
C TRP A 384 -12.47 -4.90 7.04
N GLY A 385 -12.78 -5.37 8.24
CA GLY A 385 -13.50 -6.63 8.44
C GLY A 385 -12.65 -7.88 8.16
N THR A 386 -13.18 -9.04 8.57
CA THR A 386 -12.51 -10.34 8.43
C THR A 386 -12.59 -10.92 7.01
N ASP A 387 -13.46 -10.36 6.16
CA ASP A 387 -13.66 -10.78 4.76
C ASP A 387 -12.61 -10.20 3.80
N TRP A 388 -11.74 -9.32 4.30
CA TRP A 388 -10.61 -8.75 3.58
C TRP A 388 -9.27 -9.36 4.06
N GLY A 389 -8.32 -9.54 3.14
CA GLY A 389 -6.99 -10.08 3.45
C GLY A 389 -7.01 -11.49 4.06
N GLU A 390 -6.01 -11.79 4.90
CA GLU A 390 -5.96 -13.05 5.65
C GLU A 390 -6.74 -12.89 6.96
N GLU A 391 -8.05 -13.09 6.91
CA GLU A 391 -8.96 -12.94 8.06
C GLU A 391 -8.88 -11.54 8.70
N GLY A 392 -8.73 -10.50 7.88
CA GLY A 392 -8.58 -9.11 8.32
C GLY A 392 -7.13 -8.67 8.58
N TYR A 393 -6.15 -9.56 8.35
CA TYR A 393 -4.74 -9.25 8.51
C TYR A 393 -4.02 -9.04 7.18
N TYR A 394 -3.04 -8.13 7.22
CA TYR A 394 -2.10 -7.86 6.16
C TYR A 394 -0.70 -8.33 6.58
N TYR A 395 0.01 -8.98 5.66
CA TYR A 395 1.39 -9.37 5.87
C TYR A 395 2.29 -8.60 4.92
N LEU A 396 3.17 -7.77 5.51
CA LEU A 396 4.05 -6.87 4.79
C LEU A 396 5.50 -7.28 5.01
N TYR A 397 6.33 -7.21 3.97
CA TYR A 397 7.76 -7.51 4.09
C TYR A 397 8.43 -6.64 5.16
N ARG A 398 9.23 -7.27 6.02
CA ARG A 398 9.94 -6.62 7.13
C ARG A 398 11.43 -6.47 6.81
N GLY A 399 11.98 -5.28 7.08
CA GLY A 399 13.41 -4.99 7.00
C GLY A 399 13.84 -4.04 5.88
N SER A 400 12.90 -3.51 5.09
CA SER A 400 13.17 -2.55 4.00
C SER A 400 12.47 -1.19 4.16
N GLY A 401 11.75 -0.98 5.27
CA GLY A 401 10.85 0.17 5.45
C GLY A 401 9.70 0.18 4.46
N ALA A 402 9.25 -1.02 4.03
CA ALA A 402 8.20 -1.18 3.02
C ALA A 402 6.97 -0.35 3.38
N CYS A 403 6.42 0.37 2.41
CA CYS A 403 5.25 1.23 2.57
C CYS A 403 5.34 2.28 3.70
N GLY A 404 6.53 2.57 4.23
CA GLY A 404 6.71 3.50 5.33
C GLY A 404 6.21 3.02 6.71
N VAL A 405 6.05 1.71 6.91
CA VAL A 405 5.52 1.11 8.16
C VAL A 405 6.23 1.55 9.44
N ASN A 406 7.50 1.96 9.32
CA ASN A 406 8.35 2.41 10.41
C ASN A 406 8.39 3.93 10.58
N ILE A 407 7.75 4.72 9.71
CA ILE A 407 7.87 6.18 9.71
C ILE A 407 7.01 6.83 10.80
N MET A 408 5.78 6.36 10.98
CA MET A 408 4.83 6.87 11.98
C MET A 408 4.40 5.78 12.95
N ALA A 409 5.35 5.30 13.74
CA ALA A 409 5.09 4.29 14.77
C ALA A 409 4.92 4.95 16.15
N SER A 410 3.86 4.57 16.87
CA SER A 410 3.51 5.17 18.16
C SER A 410 2.81 4.18 19.09
N SER A 411 2.85 4.48 20.39
CA SER A 411 2.17 3.69 21.41
C SER A 411 1.68 4.56 22.56
N ALA A 412 0.55 4.20 23.15
CA ALA A 412 0.13 4.66 24.45
C ALA A 412 1.10 4.17 25.55
N VAL A 413 1.09 4.90 26.66
CA VAL A 413 1.79 4.57 27.91
C VAL A 413 0.73 4.40 28.99
N VAL A 414 0.68 3.22 29.60
CA VAL A 414 -0.19 2.90 30.73
C VAL A 414 0.70 2.47 31.91
N ASN A 415 0.64 3.21 33.01
CA ASN A 415 1.52 3.06 34.18
C ASN A 415 0.93 2.23 35.30
#